data_AF-A0A1I0XKF2-F1
#
_entry.id   AF-A0A1I0XKF2-F1
#
_cell.length_a   1.000
_cell.length_b   1.000
_cell.length_c   1.000
_cell.angle_alpha   90.00
_cell.angle_beta   90.00
_cell.angle_gamma   90.00
#
_symmetry.space_group_name_H-M   'P 1'
#
loop_
_entity.id
_entity.type
_entity.pdbx_description
1 polymer ?
#
loop_
_entity_poly.entity_id
_entity_poly.type
_entity_poly.pdbx_seq_one_letter_code
_entity_poly.pdbx_strand_id
1 'polypeptide(L)'
;MNELLHHAATPYAPLIGVAPLMRRAFLQEDLAPLGEALLARAQAHPDDAHAYLDFSTVLQLKGEREMALAVQAQAIELQQLYALPAQAPQSGPGMRVLVLMGPGDLMSNTPIEFLVEQSDVALDLLYVTADGPLPEEVPDHDVLLVGVAESDANQPLLALLAQFVADWPRPVVNLPQHIAHTSRDGLCEKLRDVPGVAMPRTARVSRAQLAALASGELPLDAVLPGDAFPLIVRPLGSHAGHDLEKMEQAGDLHAYLQAVDAQRFYIARFVDYRGDDGQFRKYRIVLVDGVPYICHFAVSSHWMIHYLNAGMDASAAKRAEEAHCMAHFDEGFARRHAAALRAIDARMGMPYLGIDCAETRDGELLVFEADNAMIVHAMDAQALYPYKRPAMQKVFTAFRAMLARAAAGS
;
A
#
# COMPACT_ATOMS: atom_id res chain seq x y z
N MET A 1 -24.98 9.43 -1.79
CA MET A 1 -25.18 9.18 -0.35
C MET A 1 -26.46 8.39 -0.07
N ASN A 2 -27.64 8.82 -0.53
CA ASN A 2 -28.91 8.19 -0.15
C ASN A 2 -29.03 6.68 -0.44
N GLU A 3 -28.58 6.20 -1.60
CA GLU A 3 -28.59 4.76 -1.91
C GLU A 3 -27.66 3.95 -0.99
N LEU A 4 -26.46 4.48 -0.73
CA LEU A 4 -25.48 3.84 0.15
C LEU A 4 -25.97 3.79 1.60
N LEU A 5 -26.64 4.85 2.06
CA LEU A 5 -27.23 4.90 3.39
C LEU A 5 -28.40 3.89 3.52
N HIS A 6 -29.23 3.78 2.49
CA HIS A 6 -30.29 2.77 2.46
C HIS A 6 -29.71 1.35 2.49
N HIS A 7 -28.66 1.10 1.71
CA HIS A 7 -27.95 -0.17 1.69
C HIS A 7 -27.33 -0.50 3.07
N ALA A 8 -26.67 0.46 3.71
CA ALA A 8 -26.10 0.31 5.05
C ALA A 8 -27.16 -0.01 6.13
N ALA A 9 -28.37 0.53 6.00
CA ALA A 9 -29.47 0.27 6.93
C ALA A 9 -30.24 -1.03 6.63
N THR A 10 -30.00 -1.69 5.49
CA THR A 10 -30.75 -2.88 5.06
C THR A 10 -30.17 -4.15 5.71
N PRO A 11 -30.95 -4.93 6.48
CA PRO A 11 -30.48 -6.17 7.10
C PRO A 11 -29.93 -7.16 6.07
N TYR A 12 -28.78 -7.78 6.39
CA TYR A 12 -28.09 -8.77 5.57
C TYR A 12 -27.81 -8.33 4.11
N ALA A 13 -27.77 -7.01 3.85
CA ALA A 13 -27.34 -6.51 2.55
C ALA A 13 -25.89 -6.94 2.27
N PRO A 14 -25.52 -7.14 0.99
CA PRO A 14 -24.16 -7.45 0.59
C PRO A 14 -23.12 -6.46 1.14
N LEU A 15 -21.87 -6.91 1.27
CA LEU A 15 -20.77 -6.04 1.68
C LEU A 15 -20.69 -4.80 0.77
N ILE A 16 -20.52 -3.61 1.37
CA ILE A 16 -20.28 -2.38 0.64
C ILE A 16 -18.84 -2.36 0.11
N GLY A 17 -17.88 -2.70 0.97
CA GLY A 17 -16.46 -2.79 0.63
C GLY A 17 -15.71 -1.48 0.83
N VAL A 18 -14.38 -1.55 0.77
CA VAL A 18 -13.48 -0.43 1.02
C VAL A 18 -13.59 0.64 -0.05
N ALA A 19 -13.72 0.29 -1.33
CA ALA A 19 -13.64 1.27 -2.40
C ALA A 19 -14.79 2.30 -2.38
N PRO A 20 -16.07 1.91 -2.24
CA PRO A 20 -17.16 2.88 -2.12
C PRO A 20 -17.06 3.74 -0.86
N LEU A 21 -16.69 3.16 0.29
CA LEU A 21 -16.57 3.87 1.57
C LEU A 21 -15.43 4.90 1.54
N MET A 22 -14.25 4.47 1.07
CA MET A 22 -13.08 5.32 0.98
C MET A 22 -13.29 6.45 -0.04
N ARG A 23 -14.04 6.23 -1.12
CA ARG A 23 -14.39 7.30 -2.08
C ARG A 23 -15.18 8.42 -1.41
N ARG A 24 -16.08 8.11 -0.48
CA ARG A 24 -16.85 9.10 0.28
C ARG A 24 -15.94 9.88 1.22
N ALA A 25 -15.07 9.18 1.97
CA ALA A 25 -14.07 9.81 2.82
C ALA A 25 -13.13 10.73 2.02
N PHE A 26 -12.66 10.26 0.86
CA PHE A 26 -11.77 11.00 -0.03
C PHE A 26 -12.41 12.29 -0.57
N LEU A 27 -13.71 12.26 -0.82
CA LEU A 27 -14.51 13.43 -1.22
C LEU A 27 -14.91 14.31 -0.02
N GLN A 28 -14.42 14.03 1.19
CA GLN A 28 -14.75 14.73 2.44
C GLN A 28 -16.26 14.73 2.76
N GLU A 29 -16.98 13.71 2.31
CA GLU A 29 -18.38 13.50 2.71
C GLU A 29 -18.43 13.03 4.17
N ASP A 30 -19.42 13.52 4.94
CA ASP A 30 -19.60 13.08 6.33
C ASP A 30 -20.07 11.61 6.38
N LEU A 31 -19.26 10.77 7.01
CA LEU A 31 -19.54 9.34 7.18
C LEU A 31 -20.32 9.03 8.47
N ALA A 32 -20.59 10.01 9.34
CA ALA A 32 -21.34 9.75 10.57
C ALA A 32 -22.71 9.09 10.33
N PRO A 33 -23.56 9.53 9.39
CA PRO A 33 -24.85 8.87 9.13
C PRO A 33 -24.69 7.41 8.68
N LEU A 34 -23.64 7.12 7.93
CA LEU A 34 -23.35 5.77 7.45
C LEU A 34 -22.89 4.87 8.60
N GLY A 35 -22.02 5.38 9.46
CA GLY A 35 -21.57 4.68 10.66
C GLY A 35 -22.72 4.39 11.64
N GLU A 36 -23.63 5.35 11.85
CA GLU A 36 -24.82 5.17 12.69
C GLU A 36 -25.74 4.08 12.13
N ALA A 37 -25.99 4.06 10.81
CA ALA A 37 -26.82 3.04 10.17
C ALA A 37 -26.20 1.64 10.29
N LEU A 38 -24.90 1.50 10.02
CA LEU A 38 -24.19 0.23 10.13
C LEU A 38 -24.11 -0.27 11.57
N LEU A 39 -23.87 0.61 12.54
CA LEU A 39 -23.89 0.27 13.96
C LEU A 39 -25.27 -0.22 14.39
N ALA A 40 -26.34 0.49 14.02
CA ALA A 40 -27.70 0.09 14.33
C ALA A 40 -28.05 -1.27 13.70
N ARG A 41 -27.62 -1.51 12.45
CA ARG A 41 -27.78 -2.79 11.76
C ARG A 41 -27.04 -3.92 12.48
N ALA A 42 -25.78 -3.74 12.84
CA ALA A 42 -24.98 -4.71 13.58
C ALA A 42 -25.57 -5.02 14.97
N GLN A 43 -26.13 -4.02 15.66
CA GLN A 43 -26.80 -4.22 16.95
C GLN A 43 -28.13 -4.98 16.83
N ALA A 44 -28.90 -4.72 15.78
CA ALA A 44 -30.18 -5.39 15.53
C ALA A 44 -29.99 -6.82 15.00
N HIS A 45 -28.90 -7.08 14.30
CA HIS A 45 -28.56 -8.36 13.67
C HIS A 45 -27.11 -8.74 14.00
N PRO A 46 -26.84 -9.31 15.20
CA PRO A 46 -25.49 -9.63 15.65
C PRO A 46 -24.74 -10.67 14.81
N ASP A 47 -25.46 -11.42 13.98
CA ASP A 47 -24.93 -12.41 13.02
C ASP A 47 -24.66 -11.82 11.61
N ASP A 48 -24.92 -10.53 11.40
CA ASP A 48 -24.69 -9.84 10.14
C ASP A 48 -23.23 -9.35 10.01
N ALA A 49 -22.32 -10.28 9.71
CA ALA A 49 -20.89 -10.01 9.62
C ALA A 49 -20.52 -8.90 8.60
N HIS A 50 -21.34 -8.68 7.55
CA HIS A 50 -21.13 -7.61 6.58
C HIS A 50 -21.28 -6.23 7.22
N ALA A 51 -22.28 -6.06 8.08
CA ALA A 51 -22.49 -4.80 8.81
C ALA A 51 -21.29 -4.46 9.71
N TYR A 52 -20.75 -5.46 10.42
CA TYR A 52 -19.55 -5.30 11.23
C TYR A 52 -18.33 -4.91 10.39
N LEU A 53 -18.08 -5.61 9.27
CA LEU A 53 -16.92 -5.32 8.44
C LEU A 53 -17.00 -3.92 7.82
N ASP A 54 -18.13 -3.53 7.23
CA ASP A 54 -18.32 -2.18 6.69
C ASP A 54 -18.24 -1.10 7.79
N PHE A 55 -18.79 -1.37 8.99
CA PHE A 55 -18.68 -0.44 10.12
C PHE A 55 -17.23 -0.26 10.57
N SER A 56 -16.47 -1.35 10.62
CA SER A 56 -15.03 -1.30 10.91
C SER A 56 -14.30 -0.39 9.92
N THR A 57 -14.60 -0.50 8.63
CA THR A 57 -14.00 0.36 7.60
C THR A 57 -14.38 1.83 7.79
N VAL A 58 -15.63 2.14 8.13
CA VAL A 58 -16.04 3.52 8.45
C VAL A 58 -15.28 4.07 9.66
N LEU A 59 -15.11 3.28 10.72
CA LEU A 59 -14.33 3.68 11.89
C LEU A 59 -12.86 3.96 11.54
N GLN A 60 -12.23 3.11 10.71
CA GLN A 60 -10.85 3.35 10.22
C GLN A 60 -10.76 4.68 9.46
N LEU A 61 -11.70 4.95 8.56
CA LEU A 61 -11.74 6.18 7.77
C LEU A 61 -11.99 7.43 8.62
N LYS A 62 -12.57 7.27 9.82
CA LYS A 62 -12.77 8.34 10.81
C LYS A 62 -11.61 8.48 11.80
N GLY A 63 -10.60 7.62 11.72
CA GLY A 63 -9.42 7.63 12.62
C GLY A 63 -9.62 6.91 13.94
N GLU A 64 -10.72 6.18 14.13
CA GLU A 64 -11.06 5.46 15.37
C GLU A 64 -10.41 4.07 15.40
N ARG A 65 -9.08 4.04 15.30
CA ARG A 65 -8.30 2.83 14.98
C ARG A 65 -8.56 1.64 15.91
N GLU A 66 -8.45 1.83 17.22
CA GLU A 66 -8.58 0.73 18.18
C GLU A 66 -9.95 0.06 18.10
N MET A 67 -11.01 0.87 18.10
CA MET A 67 -12.39 0.40 17.96
C MET A 67 -12.59 -0.29 16.60
N ALA A 68 -12.05 0.29 15.53
CA ALA A 68 -12.18 -0.27 14.19
C ALA A 68 -11.60 -1.68 14.10
N LEU A 69 -10.40 -1.91 14.66
CA LEU A 69 -9.77 -3.23 14.65
C LEU A 69 -10.50 -4.23 15.53
N ALA A 70 -11.07 -3.80 16.66
CA ALA A 70 -11.89 -4.67 17.50
C ALA A 70 -13.17 -5.13 16.78
N VAL A 71 -13.86 -4.21 16.09
CA VAL A 71 -15.05 -4.53 15.28
C VAL A 71 -14.68 -5.43 14.10
N GLN A 72 -13.55 -5.17 13.44
CA GLN A 72 -13.07 -6.03 12.34
C GLN A 72 -12.80 -7.46 12.83
N ALA A 73 -12.15 -7.62 13.98
CA ALA A 73 -11.89 -8.93 14.56
C ALA A 73 -13.20 -9.70 14.84
N GLN A 74 -14.23 -9.02 15.35
CA GLN A 74 -15.57 -9.61 15.52
C GLN A 74 -16.20 -10.02 14.18
N ALA A 75 -16.07 -9.19 13.15
CA ALA A 75 -16.56 -9.53 11.81
C ALA A 75 -15.92 -10.83 11.30
N ILE A 76 -14.59 -10.94 11.42
CA ILE A 76 -13.80 -12.10 11.00
C ILE A 76 -14.15 -13.36 11.80
N GLU A 77 -14.42 -13.23 13.10
CA GLU A 77 -14.87 -14.33 13.96
C GLU A 77 -16.24 -14.87 13.54
N LEU A 78 -17.16 -13.98 13.14
CA LEU A 78 -18.47 -14.36 12.63
C LEU A 78 -18.38 -15.01 11.24
N GLN A 79 -17.52 -14.47 10.37
CA GLN A 79 -17.39 -14.90 8.99
C GLN A 79 -16.00 -14.54 8.44
N GLN A 80 -15.27 -15.50 7.89
CA GLN A 80 -13.96 -15.24 7.28
C GLN A 80 -14.03 -14.86 5.80
N LEU A 81 -15.06 -15.32 5.07
CA LEU A 81 -15.17 -15.17 3.63
C LEU A 81 -16.23 -14.13 3.25
N TYR A 82 -15.86 -13.12 2.47
CA TYR A 82 -16.77 -12.07 2.00
C TYR A 82 -16.74 -11.95 0.47
N ALA A 83 -17.91 -11.96 -0.16
CA ALA A 83 -18.00 -11.84 -1.62
C ALA A 83 -18.29 -10.38 -2.04
N LEU A 84 -17.55 -9.90 -3.03
CA LEU A 84 -17.83 -8.66 -3.75
C LEU A 84 -18.12 -8.98 -5.22
N PRO A 85 -19.34 -8.68 -5.73
CA PRO A 85 -19.67 -8.96 -7.11
C PRO A 85 -18.90 -8.05 -8.08
N ALA A 86 -18.70 -8.53 -9.31
CA ALA A 86 -18.14 -7.72 -10.38
C ALA A 86 -19.01 -6.50 -10.66
N GLN A 87 -18.40 -5.32 -10.78
CA GLN A 87 -19.12 -4.06 -11.01
C GLN A 87 -19.58 -3.92 -12.47
N ALA A 88 -18.86 -4.52 -13.41
CA ALA A 88 -19.19 -4.50 -14.84
C ALA A 88 -19.06 -5.92 -15.44
N PRO A 89 -19.93 -6.87 -15.07
CA PRO A 89 -19.82 -8.28 -15.49
C PRO A 89 -19.90 -8.47 -17.01
N GLN A 90 -20.47 -7.52 -17.74
CA GLN A 90 -20.56 -7.55 -19.21
C GLN A 90 -19.29 -7.03 -19.92
N SER A 91 -18.28 -6.57 -19.18
CA SER A 91 -17.04 -6.00 -19.75
C SER A 91 -16.02 -7.05 -20.21
N GLY A 92 -16.25 -8.33 -19.91
CA GLY A 92 -15.36 -9.43 -20.25
C GLY A 92 -15.99 -10.80 -19.96
N PRO A 93 -15.23 -11.91 -20.06
CA PRO A 93 -15.74 -13.26 -19.85
C PRO A 93 -16.17 -13.57 -18.41
N GLY A 94 -15.90 -12.67 -17.46
CA GLY A 94 -16.09 -12.93 -16.03
C GLY A 94 -14.86 -13.62 -15.44
N MET A 95 -14.50 -13.23 -14.22
CA MET A 95 -13.40 -13.85 -13.48
C MET A 95 -13.71 -13.82 -11.98
N ARG A 96 -13.36 -14.88 -11.26
CA ARG A 96 -13.36 -14.90 -9.79
C ARG A 96 -11.93 -14.93 -9.27
N VAL A 97 -11.61 -13.98 -8.39
CA VAL A 97 -10.33 -13.94 -7.69
C VAL A 97 -10.58 -14.19 -6.20
N LEU A 98 -9.96 -15.23 -5.66
CA LEU A 98 -9.87 -15.42 -4.22
C LEU A 98 -8.69 -14.60 -3.70
N VAL A 99 -8.91 -13.82 -2.65
CA VAL A 99 -7.93 -12.91 -2.07
C VAL A 99 -7.68 -13.30 -0.62
N LEU A 100 -6.44 -13.66 -0.29
CA LEU A 100 -6.05 -13.90 1.10
C LEU A 100 -5.77 -12.57 1.79
N MET A 101 -6.57 -12.27 2.80
CA MET A 101 -6.54 -11.05 3.58
C MET A 101 -6.09 -11.35 5.01
N GLY A 102 -5.32 -10.45 5.60
CA GLY A 102 -5.00 -10.44 7.02
C GLY A 102 -5.86 -9.41 7.76
N PRO A 103 -6.03 -9.54 9.08
CA PRO A 103 -6.59 -8.46 9.88
C PRO A 103 -5.65 -7.24 9.88
N GLY A 104 -6.23 -6.06 10.07
CA GLY A 104 -5.47 -4.82 10.24
C GLY A 104 -6.09 -3.60 9.57
N ASP A 105 -5.30 -2.52 9.60
CA ASP A 105 -5.64 -1.24 8.99
C ASP A 105 -5.78 -1.37 7.45
N LEU A 106 -6.35 -0.36 6.79
CA LEU A 106 -6.60 -0.33 5.32
C LEU A 106 -5.36 -0.66 4.46
N MET A 107 -4.16 -0.44 4.99
CA MET A 107 -2.87 -0.70 4.31
C MET A 107 -2.27 -2.07 4.62
N SER A 108 -2.91 -2.88 5.47
CA SER A 108 -2.45 -4.22 5.83
C SER A 108 -2.71 -5.24 4.73
N ASN A 109 -3.47 -4.86 3.71
CA ASN A 109 -3.81 -5.66 2.56
C ASN A 109 -3.78 -4.83 1.28
N THR A 110 -3.55 -5.50 0.15
CA THR A 110 -3.70 -4.94 -1.18
C THR A 110 -5.13 -4.43 -1.36
N PRO A 111 -5.34 -3.14 -1.62
CA PRO A 111 -6.67 -2.57 -1.77
C PRO A 111 -7.20 -2.86 -3.20
N ILE A 112 -7.34 -4.15 -3.49
CA ILE A 112 -7.62 -4.72 -4.81
C ILE A 112 -8.93 -4.23 -5.40
N GLU A 113 -9.91 -3.88 -4.56
CA GLU A 113 -11.20 -3.34 -5.00
C GLU A 113 -11.02 -2.15 -5.96
N PHE A 114 -10.03 -1.27 -5.71
CA PHE A 114 -9.74 -0.15 -6.61
C PHE A 114 -9.19 -0.58 -7.97
N LEU A 115 -8.42 -1.67 -8.00
CA LEU A 115 -7.76 -2.16 -9.22
C LEU A 115 -8.74 -2.84 -10.18
N VAL A 116 -9.88 -3.31 -9.66
CA VAL A 116 -10.91 -4.03 -10.42
C VAL A 116 -12.23 -3.26 -10.55
N GLU A 117 -12.26 -1.99 -10.13
CA GLU A 117 -13.43 -1.13 -10.34
C GLU A 117 -13.84 -1.13 -11.81
N GLN A 118 -15.15 -1.21 -12.06
CA GLN A 118 -15.71 -1.21 -13.42
C GLN A 118 -15.18 -2.34 -14.34
N SER A 119 -14.80 -3.49 -13.76
CA SER A 119 -14.37 -4.68 -14.51
C SER A 119 -15.32 -5.88 -14.34
N ASP A 120 -15.02 -6.96 -15.06
CA ASP A 120 -15.70 -8.26 -15.00
C ASP A 120 -15.20 -9.17 -13.87
N VAL A 121 -14.35 -8.65 -12.98
CA VAL A 121 -13.74 -9.41 -11.88
C VAL A 121 -14.61 -9.34 -10.63
N ALA A 122 -15.05 -10.49 -10.13
CA ALA A 122 -15.63 -10.66 -8.81
C ALA A 122 -14.54 -11.09 -7.82
N LEU A 123 -14.68 -10.68 -6.56
CA LEU A 123 -13.72 -10.98 -5.50
C LEU A 123 -14.35 -11.83 -4.41
N ASP A 124 -13.58 -12.79 -3.92
CA ASP A 124 -13.81 -13.49 -2.67
C ASP A 124 -12.70 -13.09 -1.70
N LEU A 125 -13.02 -12.29 -0.69
CA LEU A 125 -12.07 -11.84 0.33
C LEU A 125 -12.08 -12.84 1.49
N LEU A 126 -11.00 -13.61 1.63
CA LEU A 126 -10.84 -14.61 2.67
C LEU A 126 -9.88 -14.09 3.74
N TYR A 127 -10.41 -13.70 4.89
CA TYR A 127 -9.64 -13.27 6.06
C TYR A 127 -9.09 -14.47 6.82
N VAL A 128 -7.77 -14.48 7.01
CA VAL A 128 -7.04 -15.48 7.77
C VAL A 128 -6.18 -14.80 8.84
N THR A 129 -5.99 -15.48 9.98
CA THR A 129 -5.15 -15.02 11.08
C THR A 129 -4.04 -16.04 11.35
N ALA A 130 -2.93 -15.60 11.94
CA ALA A 130 -1.79 -16.49 12.20
C ALA A 130 -2.12 -17.60 13.23
N ASP A 131 -3.03 -17.30 14.16
CA ASP A 131 -3.40 -18.21 15.26
C ASP A 131 -4.77 -18.90 15.03
N GLY A 132 -5.47 -18.55 13.95
CA GLY A 132 -6.79 -19.09 13.62
C GLY A 132 -6.72 -20.32 12.72
N PRO A 133 -7.82 -21.09 12.62
CA PRO A 133 -7.91 -22.17 11.66
C PRO A 133 -7.89 -21.60 10.23
N LEU A 134 -7.16 -22.28 9.35
CA LEU A 134 -7.29 -22.08 7.91
C LEU A 134 -8.51 -22.85 7.42
N PRO A 135 -9.28 -22.32 6.45
CA PRO A 135 -10.47 -23.00 5.95
C PRO A 135 -10.10 -24.30 5.23
N GLU A 136 -10.87 -25.37 5.47
CA GLU A 136 -10.69 -26.66 4.80
C GLU A 136 -11.11 -26.60 3.32
N GLU A 137 -12.12 -25.77 3.02
CA GLU A 137 -12.65 -25.56 1.67
C GLU A 137 -12.69 -24.07 1.34
N VAL A 138 -12.49 -23.75 0.07
CA VAL A 138 -12.61 -22.41 -0.47
C VAL A 138 -13.51 -22.41 -1.70
N PRO A 139 -14.14 -21.28 -2.07
CA PRO A 139 -14.92 -21.19 -3.30
C PRO A 139 -14.07 -21.50 -4.53
N ASP A 140 -14.70 -22.02 -5.59
CA ASP A 140 -14.04 -22.14 -6.89
C ASP A 140 -13.66 -20.74 -7.43
N HIS A 141 -12.45 -20.63 -7.96
CA HIS A 141 -11.85 -19.37 -8.40
C HIS A 141 -10.84 -19.62 -9.51
N ASP A 142 -10.56 -18.58 -10.30
CA ASP A 142 -9.62 -18.64 -11.42
C ASP A 142 -8.18 -18.37 -10.96
N VAL A 143 -8.02 -17.46 -9.99
CA VAL A 143 -6.71 -17.00 -9.49
C VAL A 143 -6.79 -16.76 -7.98
N LEU A 144 -5.73 -17.13 -7.27
CA LEU A 144 -5.49 -16.70 -5.88
C LEU A 144 -4.58 -15.47 -5.89
N LEU A 145 -4.93 -14.44 -5.13
CA LEU A 145 -4.06 -13.29 -4.87
C LEU A 145 -3.77 -13.19 -3.37
N VAL A 146 -2.50 -13.08 -3.00
CA VAL A 146 -2.14 -12.79 -1.61
C VAL A 146 -2.19 -11.29 -1.39
N GLY A 147 -3.23 -10.86 -0.68
CA GLY A 147 -3.48 -9.45 -0.38
C GLY A 147 -2.62 -8.94 0.77
N VAL A 148 -2.30 -9.80 1.75
CA VAL A 148 -1.53 -9.45 2.96
C VAL A 148 -0.27 -8.65 2.62
N ALA A 149 -0.08 -7.52 3.30
CA ALA A 149 1.09 -6.66 3.18
C ALA A 149 2.22 -7.10 4.13
N GLU A 150 3.46 -6.74 3.82
CA GLU A 150 4.57 -6.91 4.75
C GLU A 150 4.46 -5.95 5.95
N SER A 151 4.61 -6.53 7.14
CA SER A 151 4.87 -5.81 8.39
C SER A 151 5.39 -6.80 9.42
N ASP A 152 6.05 -6.30 10.48
CA ASP A 152 6.46 -7.14 11.62
C ASP A 152 5.28 -7.97 12.18
N ALA A 153 4.06 -7.41 12.18
CA ALA A 153 2.85 -8.10 12.63
C ALA A 153 2.38 -9.20 11.65
N ASN A 154 2.59 -9.01 10.35
CA ASN A 154 2.16 -9.95 9.32
C ASN A 154 3.22 -11.00 8.96
N GLN A 155 4.47 -10.87 9.40
CA GLN A 155 5.54 -11.85 9.13
C GLN A 155 5.14 -13.30 9.52
N PRO A 156 4.56 -13.56 10.71
CA PRO A 156 4.08 -14.91 11.05
C PRO A 156 2.99 -15.42 10.10
N LEU A 157 2.03 -14.55 9.72
CA LEU A 157 0.97 -14.90 8.80
C LEU A 157 1.51 -15.19 7.39
N LEU A 158 2.44 -14.38 6.88
CA LEU A 158 3.08 -14.61 5.59
C LEU A 158 3.85 -15.94 5.56
N ALA A 159 4.51 -16.31 6.67
CA ALA A 159 5.20 -17.60 6.80
C ALA A 159 4.24 -18.80 6.84
N LEU A 160 3.09 -18.65 7.51
CA LEU A 160 2.00 -19.64 7.48
C LEU A 160 1.42 -19.77 6.07
N LEU A 161 1.13 -18.63 5.43
CA LEU A 161 0.56 -18.59 4.09
C LEU A 161 1.49 -19.19 3.05
N ALA A 162 2.81 -19.00 3.16
CA ALA A 162 3.78 -19.62 2.27
C ALA A 162 3.66 -21.15 2.26
N GLN A 163 3.34 -21.77 3.40
CA GLN A 163 3.08 -23.21 3.50
C GLN A 163 1.70 -23.55 2.95
N PHE A 164 0.69 -22.73 3.28
CA PHE A 164 -0.70 -22.96 2.84
C PHE A 164 -0.87 -22.93 1.32
N VAL A 165 -0.15 -22.05 0.62
CA VAL A 165 -0.27 -21.89 -0.83
C VAL A 165 0.73 -22.73 -1.64
N ALA A 166 1.59 -23.52 -0.97
CA ALA A 166 2.66 -24.27 -1.64
C ALA A 166 2.13 -25.25 -2.70
N ASP A 167 1.03 -25.94 -2.39
CA ASP A 167 0.35 -26.91 -3.25
C ASP A 167 -1.01 -26.38 -3.74
N TRP A 168 -1.16 -25.05 -3.85
CA TRP A 168 -2.43 -24.45 -4.24
C TRP A 168 -2.84 -24.87 -5.67
N PRO A 169 -4.10 -25.30 -5.91
CA PRO A 169 -4.51 -25.87 -7.20
C PRO A 169 -4.70 -24.83 -8.32
N ARG A 170 -4.63 -23.54 -8.00
CA ARG A 170 -4.79 -22.41 -8.93
C ARG A 170 -3.54 -21.54 -8.96
N PRO A 171 -3.32 -20.71 -10.00
CA PRO A 171 -2.25 -19.73 -10.02
C PRO A 171 -2.30 -18.80 -8.82
N VAL A 172 -1.13 -18.53 -8.22
CA VAL A 172 -0.98 -17.62 -7.08
C VAL A 172 -0.25 -16.35 -7.52
N VAL A 173 -0.93 -15.21 -7.44
CA VAL A 173 -0.37 -13.88 -7.66
C VAL A 173 0.22 -13.35 -6.35
N ASN A 174 1.48 -12.92 -6.43
CA ASN A 174 2.31 -12.45 -5.32
C ASN A 174 2.46 -13.51 -4.22
N LEU A 175 3.42 -14.42 -4.37
CA LEU A 175 3.68 -15.45 -3.37
C LEU A 175 4.08 -14.85 -2.00
N PRO A 176 3.62 -15.42 -0.86
CA PRO A 176 3.86 -14.85 0.47
C PRO A 176 5.34 -14.68 0.81
N GLN A 177 6.20 -15.61 0.39
CA GLN A 177 7.63 -15.53 0.60
C GLN A 177 8.30 -14.36 -0.16
N HIS A 178 7.72 -13.89 -1.26
CA HIS A 178 8.24 -12.71 -1.96
C HIS A 178 7.78 -11.42 -1.27
N ILE A 179 6.52 -11.38 -0.82
CA ILE A 179 5.98 -10.27 -0.02
C ILE A 179 6.77 -10.10 1.27
N ALA A 180 7.12 -11.19 1.98
CA ALA A 180 7.85 -11.11 3.25
C ALA A 180 9.21 -10.37 3.17
N HIS A 181 9.75 -10.17 1.97
CA HIS A 181 10.99 -9.43 1.72
C HIS A 181 10.79 -7.97 1.30
N THR A 182 9.56 -7.43 1.32
CA THR A 182 9.28 -6.02 0.99
C THR A 182 9.51 -5.07 2.18
N SER A 183 9.94 -5.58 3.34
CA SER A 183 10.39 -4.77 4.47
C SER A 183 11.50 -3.80 4.05
N ARG A 184 11.66 -2.67 4.74
CA ARG A 184 12.63 -1.63 4.32
C ARG A 184 14.07 -2.15 4.30
N ASP A 185 14.43 -2.98 5.27
CA ASP A 185 15.72 -3.66 5.32
C ASP A 185 15.82 -4.81 4.31
N GLY A 186 14.78 -5.63 4.14
CA GLY A 186 14.75 -6.70 3.14
C GLY A 186 14.85 -6.18 1.70
N LEU A 187 14.15 -5.10 1.40
CA LEU A 187 14.20 -4.40 0.12
C LEU A 187 15.60 -3.81 -0.12
N CYS A 188 16.19 -3.19 0.91
CA CYS A 188 17.57 -2.72 0.87
C CYS A 188 18.54 -3.87 0.53
N GLU A 189 18.44 -5.00 1.22
CA GLU A 189 19.29 -6.17 0.95
C GLU A 189 19.11 -6.71 -0.48
N LYS A 190 17.89 -6.74 -1.00
CA LYS A 190 17.60 -7.22 -2.36
C LYS A 190 18.11 -6.27 -3.46
N LEU A 191 18.07 -4.95 -3.23
CA LEU A 191 18.27 -3.94 -4.27
C LEU A 191 19.60 -3.19 -4.21
N ARG A 192 20.34 -3.20 -3.09
CA ARG A 192 21.55 -2.39 -2.89
C ARG A 192 22.65 -2.53 -3.95
N ASP A 193 22.71 -3.66 -4.64
CA ASP A 193 23.73 -3.94 -5.66
C ASP A 193 23.16 -3.90 -7.09
N VAL A 194 21.94 -3.37 -7.28
CA VAL A 194 21.31 -3.22 -8.60
C VAL A 194 21.84 -1.96 -9.30
N PRO A 195 22.50 -2.08 -10.47
CA PRO A 195 22.99 -0.91 -11.20
C PRO A 195 21.88 0.07 -11.57
N GLY A 196 22.11 1.36 -11.34
CA GLY A 196 21.15 2.43 -11.63
C GLY A 196 20.03 2.57 -10.60
N VAL A 197 20.07 1.82 -9.49
CA VAL A 197 19.18 1.97 -8.34
C VAL A 197 19.95 2.59 -7.17
N ALA A 198 19.47 3.73 -6.70
CA ALA A 198 19.89 4.31 -5.44
C ALA A 198 18.97 3.78 -4.32
N MET A 199 19.45 2.83 -3.54
CA MET A 199 18.77 2.34 -2.34
C MET A 199 19.70 2.50 -1.14
N PRO A 200 19.53 3.54 -0.30
CA PRO A 200 20.33 3.72 0.91
C PRO A 200 20.27 2.50 1.81
N ARG A 201 21.39 2.21 2.48
CA ARG A 201 21.39 1.19 3.52
C ARG A 201 20.34 1.57 4.56
N THR A 202 19.48 0.62 4.88
CA THR A 202 18.47 0.78 5.93
C THR A 202 18.73 -0.24 7.02
N ALA A 203 18.86 0.23 8.26
CA ALA A 203 19.11 -0.62 9.41
C ALA A 203 17.98 -0.52 10.43
N ARG A 204 17.64 -1.65 11.07
CA ARG A 204 16.78 -1.69 12.26
C ARG A 204 17.64 -1.48 13.49
N VAL A 205 17.28 -0.52 14.33
CA VAL A 205 17.96 -0.23 15.61
C VAL A 205 16.95 -0.17 16.74
N SER A 206 17.36 -0.59 17.94
CA SER A 206 16.58 -0.39 19.16
C SER A 206 16.65 1.06 19.64
N ARG A 207 15.69 1.46 20.46
CA ARG A 207 15.70 2.75 21.17
C ARG A 207 17.00 2.96 21.96
N ALA A 208 17.52 1.91 22.60
CA ALA A 208 18.77 1.97 23.36
C ALA A 208 19.98 2.25 22.45
N GLN A 209 20.06 1.60 21.29
CA GLN A 209 21.10 1.89 20.30
C GLN A 209 20.99 3.31 19.76
N LEU A 210 19.76 3.77 19.45
CA LEU A 210 19.54 5.15 18.98
C LEU A 210 19.92 6.19 20.05
N ALA A 211 19.66 5.91 21.33
CA ALA A 211 20.10 6.74 22.45
C ALA A 211 21.62 6.74 22.61
N ALA A 212 22.29 5.59 22.43
CA ALA A 212 23.75 5.50 22.47
C ALA A 212 24.42 6.22 21.28
N LEU A 213 23.78 6.26 20.10
CA LEU A 213 24.20 7.14 19.00
C LEU A 213 24.08 8.61 19.41
N ALA A 214 22.97 8.98 20.05
CA ALA A 214 22.71 10.36 20.50
C ALA A 214 23.74 10.86 21.53
N SER A 215 24.20 9.98 22.44
CA SER A 215 25.22 10.31 23.44
C SER A 215 26.66 10.15 22.97
N GLY A 216 26.87 9.60 21.76
CA GLY A 216 28.21 9.32 21.21
C GLY A 216 28.88 8.07 21.79
N GLU A 217 28.17 7.26 22.57
CA GLU A 217 28.64 5.98 23.11
C GLU A 217 28.75 4.89 22.03
N LEU A 218 27.92 4.98 20.98
CA LEU A 218 27.93 4.10 19.82
C LEU A 218 28.32 4.92 18.58
N PRO A 219 29.36 4.53 17.81
CA PRO A 219 29.63 5.17 16.53
C PRO A 219 28.57 4.77 15.49
N LEU A 220 28.18 5.71 14.61
CA LEU A 220 27.23 5.45 13.52
C LEU A 220 27.65 4.26 12.65
N ASP A 221 28.95 4.15 12.38
CA ASP A 221 29.53 3.07 11.56
C ASP A 221 29.23 1.66 12.10
N ALA A 222 28.94 1.52 13.41
CA ALA A 222 28.57 0.23 14.00
C ALA A 222 27.16 -0.27 13.60
N VAL A 223 26.27 0.64 13.19
CA VAL A 223 24.89 0.31 12.79
C VAL A 223 24.59 0.64 11.33
N LEU A 224 25.33 1.60 10.76
CA LEU A 224 25.18 2.06 9.39
C LEU A 224 26.58 2.29 8.77
N PRO A 225 27.31 1.21 8.43
CA PRO A 225 28.71 1.31 8.01
C PRO A 225 28.90 2.15 6.76
N GLY A 226 29.84 3.09 6.81
CA GLY A 226 30.18 3.97 5.70
C GLY A 226 29.19 5.10 5.41
N ASP A 227 28.10 5.21 6.18
CA ASP A 227 27.14 6.31 6.06
C ASP A 227 27.45 7.43 7.06
N ALA A 228 26.84 8.60 6.80
CA ALA A 228 27.00 9.79 7.61
C ALA A 228 25.66 10.54 7.74
N PHE A 229 25.61 11.47 8.69
CA PHE A 229 24.53 12.44 8.75
C PHE A 229 24.51 13.33 7.49
N PRO A 230 23.33 13.81 7.05
CA PRO A 230 22.03 13.64 7.70
C PRO A 230 21.43 12.24 7.56
N LEU A 231 20.70 11.81 8.60
CA LEU A 231 19.96 10.55 8.65
C LEU A 231 18.46 10.82 8.56
N ILE A 232 17.70 9.82 8.11
CA ILE A 232 16.27 9.73 8.35
C ILE A 232 16.00 8.65 9.41
N VAL A 233 15.10 8.94 10.34
CA VAL A 233 14.73 8.07 11.46
C VAL A 233 13.22 7.91 11.51
N ARG A 234 12.73 6.68 11.60
CA ARG A 234 11.29 6.37 11.66
C ARG A 234 11.02 5.17 12.57
N PRO A 235 9.92 5.16 13.35
CA PRO A 235 9.48 3.97 14.10
C PRO A 235 9.12 2.79 13.19
N LEU A 236 9.37 1.56 13.63
CA LEU A 236 8.84 0.38 12.95
C LEU A 236 7.30 0.42 12.94
N GLY A 237 6.68 -0.01 11.83
CA GLY A 237 5.22 0.00 11.65
C GLY A 237 4.61 1.38 11.38
N SER A 238 5.41 2.45 11.32
CA SER A 238 4.92 3.77 10.91
C SER A 238 4.62 3.81 9.41
N HIS A 239 3.44 4.36 9.07
CA HIS A 239 3.02 4.63 7.70
C HIS A 239 2.84 6.14 7.48
N ALA A 240 2.76 6.53 6.20
CA ALA A 240 2.40 7.89 5.79
C ALA A 240 3.25 9.04 6.39
N GLY A 241 4.49 8.76 6.82
CA GLY A 241 5.39 9.80 7.34
C GLY A 241 5.28 10.04 8.85
N HIS A 242 4.43 9.31 9.57
CA HIS A 242 4.26 9.52 11.02
C HIS A 242 5.59 9.31 11.77
N ASP A 243 6.02 10.32 12.54
CA ASP A 243 7.30 10.35 13.26
C ASP A 243 8.55 10.05 12.40
N LEU A 244 8.47 10.23 11.07
CA LEU A 244 9.63 10.17 10.20
C LEU A 244 10.30 11.56 10.19
N GLU A 245 11.52 11.63 10.72
CA GLU A 245 12.26 12.88 10.82
C GLU A 245 13.66 12.78 10.23
N LYS A 246 14.18 13.93 9.79
CA LYS A 246 15.56 14.08 9.32
C LYS A 246 16.43 14.63 10.45
N MET A 247 17.48 13.91 10.79
CA MET A 247 18.48 14.30 11.78
C MET A 247 19.69 14.86 11.05
N GLU A 248 20.10 16.09 11.35
CA GLU A 248 21.30 16.71 10.77
C GLU A 248 22.57 16.26 11.51
N GLN A 249 22.43 15.85 12.77
CA GLN A 249 23.54 15.41 13.63
C GLN A 249 23.04 14.51 14.76
N ALA A 250 23.98 13.85 15.46
CA ALA A 250 23.66 12.93 16.56
C ALA A 250 22.86 13.59 17.70
N GLY A 251 23.13 14.87 18.01
CA GLY A 251 22.42 15.59 19.06
C GLY A 251 20.90 15.73 18.83
N ASP A 252 20.46 15.72 17.56
CA ASP A 252 19.04 15.85 17.20
C ASP A 252 18.22 14.62 17.66
N LEU A 253 18.88 13.46 17.76
CA LEU A 253 18.27 12.20 18.20
C LEU A 253 17.75 12.27 19.64
N HIS A 254 18.35 13.08 20.50
CA HIS A 254 17.90 13.20 21.88
C HIS A 254 16.49 13.81 21.94
N ALA A 255 16.28 14.92 21.22
CA ALA A 255 14.98 15.58 21.15
C ALA A 255 13.92 14.67 20.50
N TYR A 256 14.30 13.99 19.41
CA TYR A 256 13.44 13.03 18.72
C TYR A 256 12.97 11.91 19.66
N LEU A 257 13.88 11.30 20.42
CA LEU A 257 13.53 10.25 21.37
C LEU A 257 12.62 10.73 22.50
N GLN A 258 12.70 12.00 22.92
CA GLN A 258 11.76 12.53 23.92
C GLN A 258 10.33 12.72 23.36
N ALA A 259 10.21 13.00 22.07
CA ALA A 259 8.92 13.22 21.42
C ALA A 259 8.24 11.93 20.97
N VAL A 260 9.02 10.90 20.59
CA VAL A 260 8.51 9.68 19.95
C VAL A 260 8.59 8.48 20.90
N ASP A 261 7.42 7.90 21.21
CA ASP A 261 7.32 6.67 22.00
C ASP A 261 7.33 5.44 21.09
N ALA A 262 8.55 5.01 20.74
CA ALA A 262 8.78 3.78 20.00
C ALA A 262 10.02 3.05 20.52
N GLN A 263 9.99 1.72 20.40
CA GLN A 263 11.05 0.83 20.90
C GLN A 263 12.07 0.44 19.83
N ARG A 264 11.70 0.53 18.55
CA ARG A 264 12.53 0.15 17.41
C ARG A 264 12.34 1.15 16.27
N PHE A 265 13.41 1.40 15.55
CA PHE A 265 13.47 2.38 14.47
C PHE A 265 14.17 1.82 13.24
N TYR A 266 13.75 2.28 12.07
CA TYR A 266 14.56 2.27 10.86
C TYR A 266 15.42 3.54 10.83
N ILE A 267 16.70 3.37 10.49
CA ILE A 267 17.60 4.46 10.15
C ILE A 267 18.21 4.24 8.76
N ALA A 268 18.36 5.32 8.01
CA ALA A 268 19.07 5.33 6.73
C ALA A 268 19.68 6.72 6.49
N ARG A 269 20.69 6.83 5.62
CA ARG A 269 21.16 8.15 5.20
C ARG A 269 20.06 8.89 4.43
N PHE A 270 19.97 10.20 4.64
CA PHE A 270 19.12 11.05 3.82
C PHE A 270 19.75 11.22 2.42
N VAL A 271 18.92 11.06 1.38
CA VAL A 271 19.32 11.34 0.00
C VAL A 271 18.68 12.65 -0.43
N ASP A 272 19.50 13.61 -0.81
CA ASP A 272 19.02 14.87 -1.37
C ASP A 272 18.70 14.71 -2.86
N TYR A 273 17.43 14.46 -3.18
CA TYR A 273 16.94 14.25 -4.54
C TYR A 273 16.20 15.48 -5.10
N ARG A 274 16.40 16.68 -4.53
CA ARG A 274 15.81 17.89 -5.11
C ARG A 274 16.37 18.14 -6.51
N GLY A 275 15.51 18.57 -7.42
CA GLY A 275 15.89 19.05 -8.74
C GLY A 275 16.54 20.44 -8.70
N ASP A 276 16.90 20.95 -9.88
CA ASP A 276 17.59 22.24 -10.04
C ASP A 276 16.77 23.44 -9.55
N ASP A 277 15.44 23.30 -9.53
CA ASP A 277 14.50 24.29 -8.99
C ASP A 277 14.37 24.24 -7.45
N GLY A 278 15.13 23.36 -6.80
CA GLY A 278 15.08 23.15 -5.36
C GLY A 278 13.89 22.34 -4.87
N GLN A 279 13.03 21.83 -5.77
CA GLN A 279 11.84 21.06 -5.43
C GLN A 279 12.13 19.55 -5.49
N PHE A 280 11.43 18.81 -4.64
CA PHE A 280 11.44 17.35 -4.60
C PHE A 280 10.30 16.78 -5.46
N ARG A 281 10.57 15.67 -6.16
CA ARG A 281 9.63 14.98 -7.05
C ARG A 281 9.53 13.52 -6.67
N LYS A 282 8.34 13.08 -6.27
CA LYS A 282 8.08 11.68 -5.92
C LYS A 282 7.10 11.07 -6.91
N TYR A 283 7.44 9.90 -7.38
CA TYR A 283 6.63 9.04 -8.21
C TYR A 283 6.06 7.92 -7.34
N ARG A 284 4.78 7.59 -7.54
CA ARG A 284 4.27 6.25 -7.27
C ARG A 284 4.06 5.56 -8.60
N ILE A 285 4.67 4.41 -8.79
CA ILE A 285 4.48 3.55 -9.94
C ILE A 285 4.04 2.17 -9.46
N VAL A 286 3.48 1.37 -10.37
CA VAL A 286 3.34 -0.07 -10.18
C VAL A 286 4.05 -0.81 -11.30
N LEU A 287 4.63 -1.96 -10.99
CA LEU A 287 5.00 -2.98 -11.95
C LEU A 287 3.84 -3.97 -12.05
N VAL A 288 3.36 -4.21 -13.27
CA VAL A 288 2.38 -5.25 -13.59
C VAL A 288 3.02 -6.18 -14.61
N ASP A 289 3.34 -7.41 -14.21
CA ASP A 289 4.20 -8.34 -14.97
C ASP A 289 5.49 -7.65 -15.46
N GLY A 290 6.16 -6.92 -14.57
CA GLY A 290 7.39 -6.18 -14.85
C GLY A 290 7.23 -4.93 -15.72
N VAL A 291 6.03 -4.62 -16.21
CA VAL A 291 5.77 -3.39 -16.98
C VAL A 291 5.43 -2.24 -16.03
N PRO A 292 6.17 -1.11 -16.08
CA PRO A 292 5.92 0.02 -15.19
C PRO A 292 4.73 0.87 -15.67
N TYR A 293 3.91 1.31 -14.71
CA TYR A 293 2.83 2.27 -14.92
C TYR A 293 2.85 3.33 -13.83
N ILE A 294 2.63 4.60 -14.18
CA ILE A 294 2.55 5.70 -13.23
C ILE A 294 1.17 5.79 -12.56
N CYS A 295 1.18 5.93 -11.23
CA CYS A 295 -0.02 6.12 -10.41
C CYS A 295 -0.15 7.55 -9.91
N HIS A 296 0.95 8.12 -9.41
CA HIS A 296 1.00 9.50 -8.92
C HIS A 296 2.34 10.15 -9.23
N PHE A 297 2.34 11.47 -9.40
CA PHE A 297 3.55 12.27 -9.36
C PHE A 297 3.31 13.55 -8.56
N ALA A 298 4.09 13.74 -7.50
CA ALA A 298 3.93 14.85 -6.58
C ALA A 298 5.20 15.70 -6.50
N VAL A 299 4.99 17.02 -6.48
CA VAL A 299 6.06 18.02 -6.37
C VAL A 299 5.94 18.74 -5.04
N SER A 300 7.02 18.88 -4.29
CA SER A 300 7.01 19.51 -2.96
C SER A 300 8.29 20.29 -2.68
N SER A 301 8.17 21.35 -1.88
CA SER A 301 9.33 22.03 -1.29
C SER A 301 9.93 21.28 -0.10
N HIS A 302 9.22 20.26 0.38
CA HIS A 302 9.65 19.40 1.48
C HIS A 302 9.89 17.97 0.97
N TRP A 303 10.97 17.34 1.45
CA TRP A 303 11.46 16.04 0.97
C TRP A 303 10.56 14.85 1.34
N MET A 304 9.82 14.95 2.43
CA MET A 304 8.87 13.90 2.85
C MET A 304 7.55 14.08 2.09
N ILE A 305 7.44 13.45 0.93
CA ILE A 305 6.29 13.63 0.03
C ILE A 305 5.23 12.56 0.26
N HIS A 306 4.07 13.03 0.72
CA HIS A 306 2.78 12.36 0.54
C HIS A 306 1.93 13.21 -0.41
N TYR A 307 1.21 12.58 -1.33
CA TYR A 307 0.46 13.30 -2.36
C TYR A 307 -0.49 14.35 -1.76
N LEU A 308 -1.20 13.97 -0.69
CA LEU A 308 -2.12 14.84 0.06
C LEU A 308 -1.41 16.03 0.74
N ASN A 309 -0.14 15.87 1.12
CA ASN A 309 0.64 16.90 1.81
C ASN A 309 1.47 17.77 0.85
N ALA A 310 1.56 17.41 -0.43
CA ALA A 310 2.39 18.10 -1.42
C ALA A 310 1.77 19.42 -1.92
N GLY A 311 0.51 19.72 -1.54
CA GLY A 311 -0.19 20.93 -1.96
C GLY A 311 -0.47 20.98 -3.47
N MET A 312 -0.70 19.82 -4.09
CA MET A 312 -1.00 19.71 -5.53
C MET A 312 -2.31 20.43 -5.89
N ASP A 313 -3.32 20.37 -5.02
CA ASP A 313 -4.62 21.01 -5.24
C ASP A 313 -4.52 22.54 -5.36
N ALA A 314 -3.59 23.14 -4.61
CA ALA A 314 -3.40 24.58 -4.55
C ALA A 314 -2.51 25.14 -5.68
N SER A 315 -1.82 24.29 -6.46
CA SER A 315 -0.84 24.75 -7.46
C SER A 315 -1.11 24.23 -8.87
N ALA A 316 -1.60 25.11 -9.74
CA ALA A 316 -1.81 24.80 -11.16
C ALA A 316 -0.50 24.40 -11.87
N ALA A 317 0.63 25.00 -11.49
CA ALA A 317 1.94 24.67 -12.05
C ALA A 317 2.36 23.23 -11.72
N LYS A 318 2.22 22.81 -10.45
CA LYS A 318 2.51 21.42 -10.05
C LYS A 318 1.61 20.41 -10.78
N ARG A 319 0.32 20.73 -10.93
CA ARG A 319 -0.62 19.89 -11.69
C ARG A 319 -0.29 19.81 -13.17
N ALA A 320 0.21 20.89 -13.77
CA ALA A 320 0.65 20.88 -15.15
C ALA A 320 1.91 20.01 -15.33
N GLU A 321 2.84 20.04 -14.36
CA GLU A 321 4.02 19.17 -14.34
C GLU A 321 3.62 17.70 -14.20
N GLU A 322 2.71 17.36 -13.28
CA GLU A 322 2.17 16.00 -13.14
C GLU A 322 1.48 15.54 -14.43
N ALA A 323 0.64 16.39 -15.04
CA ALA A 323 -0.02 16.08 -16.30
C ALA A 323 0.98 15.74 -17.41
N HIS A 324 2.03 16.55 -17.54
CA HIS A 324 3.09 16.34 -18.52
C HIS A 324 3.84 15.04 -18.24
N CYS A 325 4.20 14.79 -16.98
CA CYS A 325 4.87 13.58 -16.54
C CYS A 325 4.05 12.33 -16.86
N MET A 326 2.76 12.29 -16.51
CA MET A 326 1.89 11.14 -16.76
C MET A 326 1.68 10.89 -18.26
N ALA A 327 1.59 11.95 -19.08
CA ALA A 327 1.43 11.82 -20.51
C ALA A 327 2.67 11.22 -21.22
N HIS A 328 3.87 11.51 -20.71
CA HIS A 328 5.14 11.09 -21.32
C HIS A 328 5.90 10.08 -20.47
N PHE A 329 5.24 9.41 -19.52
CA PHE A 329 5.90 8.52 -18.56
C PHE A 329 6.69 7.40 -19.26
N ASP A 330 6.06 6.76 -20.25
CA ASP A 330 6.61 5.63 -21.01
C ASP A 330 7.87 6.04 -21.80
N GLU A 331 7.87 7.25 -22.36
CA GLU A 331 8.96 7.81 -23.16
C GLU A 331 10.03 8.50 -22.28
N GLY A 332 9.68 8.90 -21.07
CA GLY A 332 10.52 9.65 -20.14
C GLY A 332 11.09 8.75 -19.06
N PHE A 333 10.45 8.80 -17.89
CA PHE A 333 10.92 8.14 -16.67
C PHE A 333 11.08 6.62 -16.84
N ALA A 334 10.08 5.94 -17.39
CA ALA A 334 10.13 4.49 -17.56
C ALA A 334 11.26 4.06 -18.52
N ARG A 335 11.46 4.79 -19.62
CA ARG A 335 12.55 4.52 -20.57
C ARG A 335 13.93 4.74 -19.95
N ARG A 336 14.14 5.84 -19.22
CA ARG A 336 15.42 6.13 -18.55
C ARG A 336 15.78 5.04 -17.54
N HIS A 337 14.80 4.61 -16.74
CA HIS A 337 14.99 3.64 -15.67
C HIS A 337 14.72 2.19 -16.07
N ALA A 338 14.56 1.90 -17.37
CA ALA A 338 14.08 0.60 -17.84
C ALA A 338 14.96 -0.58 -17.38
N ALA A 339 16.28 -0.40 -17.32
CA ALA A 339 17.20 -1.44 -16.85
C ALA A 339 17.06 -1.68 -15.33
N ALA A 340 16.98 -0.60 -14.55
CA ALA A 340 16.77 -0.64 -13.11
C ALA A 340 15.43 -1.30 -12.75
N LEU A 341 14.35 -0.90 -13.41
CA LEU A 341 13.00 -1.43 -13.18
C LEU A 341 12.90 -2.92 -13.52
N ARG A 342 13.51 -3.38 -14.63
CA ARG A 342 13.60 -4.82 -14.95
C ARG A 342 14.41 -5.60 -13.92
N ALA A 343 15.49 -5.01 -13.39
CA ALA A 343 16.29 -5.67 -12.36
C ALA A 343 15.55 -5.75 -11.02
N ILE A 344 14.78 -4.72 -10.66
CA ILE A 344 13.89 -4.75 -9.49
C ILE A 344 12.85 -5.86 -9.66
N ASP A 345 12.13 -5.89 -10.79
CA ASP A 345 11.15 -6.93 -11.10
C ASP A 345 11.73 -8.34 -10.93
N ALA A 346 12.89 -8.63 -11.54
CA ALA A 346 13.55 -9.92 -11.43
C ALA A 346 13.99 -10.29 -10.00
N ARG A 347 14.35 -9.31 -9.17
CA ARG A 347 14.78 -9.53 -7.77
C ARG A 347 13.61 -9.72 -6.81
N MET A 348 12.49 -9.06 -7.09
CA MET A 348 11.28 -9.09 -6.26
C MET A 348 10.39 -10.28 -6.63
N GLY A 349 10.27 -10.62 -7.92
CA GLY A 349 9.50 -11.78 -8.37
C GLY A 349 8.00 -11.67 -8.07
N MET A 350 7.45 -10.46 -8.11
CA MET A 350 6.06 -10.16 -7.76
C MET A 350 5.32 -9.65 -9.00
N PRO A 351 4.31 -10.37 -9.51
CA PRO A 351 3.52 -9.92 -10.67
C PRO A 351 2.89 -8.54 -10.48
N TYR A 352 2.53 -8.17 -9.25
CA TYR A 352 2.05 -6.82 -8.92
C TYR A 352 2.88 -6.23 -7.78
N LEU A 353 3.59 -5.12 -8.07
CA LEU A 353 4.45 -4.45 -7.09
C LEU A 353 4.29 -2.92 -7.21
N GLY A 354 3.83 -2.27 -6.14
CA GLY A 354 3.90 -0.81 -6.03
C GLY A 354 5.30 -0.35 -5.66
N ILE A 355 5.74 0.80 -6.17
CA ILE A 355 7.04 1.41 -5.87
C ILE A 355 6.86 2.92 -5.69
N ASP A 356 7.25 3.43 -4.53
CA ASP A 356 7.44 4.86 -4.30
C ASP A 356 8.92 5.19 -4.56
N CYS A 357 9.18 6.08 -5.53
CA CYS A 357 10.52 6.37 -6.02
C CYS A 357 10.72 7.84 -6.46
N ALA A 358 11.96 8.20 -6.76
CA ALA A 358 12.36 9.47 -7.34
C ALA A 358 13.57 9.27 -8.27
N GLU A 359 14.04 10.35 -8.88
CA GLU A 359 15.30 10.39 -9.64
C GLU A 359 16.32 11.19 -8.83
N THR A 360 17.52 10.65 -8.62
CA THR A 360 18.62 11.40 -7.98
C THR A 360 19.19 12.44 -8.95
N ARG A 361 20.00 13.37 -8.44
CA ARG A 361 20.70 14.35 -9.28
C ARG A 361 21.66 13.70 -10.29
N ASP A 362 22.19 12.52 -9.95
CA ASP A 362 23.06 11.73 -10.81
C ASP A 362 22.27 10.85 -11.79
N GLY A 363 20.93 10.91 -11.77
CA GLY A 363 20.05 10.19 -12.69
C GLY A 363 19.75 8.74 -12.30
N GLU A 364 20.04 8.34 -11.06
CA GLU A 364 19.69 7.00 -10.55
C GLU A 364 18.24 6.94 -10.08
N LEU A 365 17.64 5.74 -10.14
CA LEU A 365 16.32 5.48 -9.58
C LEU A 365 16.42 5.36 -8.06
N LEU A 366 16.03 6.41 -7.35
CA LEU A 366 15.93 6.40 -5.89
C LEU A 366 14.67 5.65 -5.46
N VAL A 367 14.83 4.52 -4.80
CA VAL A 367 13.70 3.74 -4.27
C VAL A 367 13.50 4.12 -2.81
N PHE A 368 12.28 4.52 -2.45
CA PHE A 368 11.91 4.72 -1.04
C PHE A 368 11.31 3.45 -0.47
N GLU A 369 10.32 2.89 -1.16
CA GLU A 369 9.51 1.74 -0.75
C GLU A 369 9.09 0.94 -1.98
N ALA A 370 8.90 -0.37 -1.79
CA ALA A 370 8.20 -1.22 -2.73
C ALA A 370 7.37 -2.23 -1.96
N ASP A 371 6.10 -2.42 -2.32
CA ASP A 371 5.16 -3.29 -1.59
C ASP A 371 3.91 -3.62 -2.45
N ASN A 372 3.19 -4.70 -2.14
CA ASN A 372 1.94 -5.03 -2.82
C ASN A 372 0.76 -4.16 -2.36
N ALA A 373 0.77 -3.63 -1.13
CA ALA A 373 -0.39 -2.95 -0.54
C ALA A 373 -0.41 -1.43 -0.74
N MET A 374 0.21 -0.91 -1.81
CA MET A 374 0.12 0.51 -2.13
C MET A 374 -1.26 0.87 -2.72
N ILE A 375 -1.90 1.92 -2.19
CA ILE A 375 -3.15 2.45 -2.76
C ILE A 375 -2.88 3.02 -4.15
N VAL A 376 -3.65 2.50 -5.12
CA VAL A 376 -3.76 2.98 -6.49
C VAL A 376 -5.26 3.10 -6.80
N HIS A 377 -5.72 4.30 -7.16
CA HIS A 377 -7.15 4.59 -7.25
C HIS A 377 -7.45 5.66 -8.29
N ALA A 378 -8.70 5.72 -8.76
CA ALA A 378 -9.19 6.75 -9.70
C ALA A 378 -10.19 7.72 -9.04
N MET A 379 -9.95 8.08 -7.77
CA MET A 379 -10.89 8.91 -6.98
C MET A 379 -10.65 10.42 -7.11
N ASP A 380 -9.50 10.83 -7.64
CA ASP A 380 -9.17 12.25 -7.83
C ASP A 380 -10.26 13.01 -8.62
N ALA A 381 -10.50 14.25 -8.20
CA ALA A 381 -11.51 15.11 -8.81
C ALA A 381 -11.17 15.40 -10.28
N GLN A 382 -12.01 14.92 -11.22
CA GLN A 382 -11.75 15.04 -12.66
C GLN A 382 -11.63 16.49 -13.14
N ALA A 383 -12.33 17.42 -12.50
CA ALA A 383 -12.24 18.85 -12.81
C ALA A 383 -10.83 19.42 -12.53
N LEU A 384 -10.12 18.85 -11.54
CA LEU A 384 -8.80 19.32 -11.12
C LEU A 384 -7.67 18.48 -11.73
N TYR A 385 -7.92 17.18 -11.94
CA TYR A 385 -6.97 16.17 -12.41
C TYR A 385 -7.51 15.37 -13.61
N PRO A 386 -7.81 16.01 -14.76
CA PRO A 386 -8.45 15.34 -15.88
C PRO A 386 -7.62 14.21 -16.49
N TYR A 387 -6.30 14.23 -16.31
CA TYR A 387 -5.33 13.26 -16.85
C TYR A 387 -5.17 11.99 -16.00
N LYS A 388 -5.59 12.00 -14.72
CA LYS A 388 -5.37 10.86 -13.82
C LYS A 388 -6.23 9.66 -14.16
N ARG A 389 -7.52 9.87 -14.48
CA ARG A 389 -8.43 8.77 -14.82
C ARG A 389 -7.94 7.95 -16.02
N PRO A 390 -7.56 8.55 -17.16
CA PRO A 390 -6.96 7.80 -18.26
C PRO A 390 -5.69 7.03 -17.87
N ALA A 391 -4.83 7.61 -17.04
CA ALA A 391 -3.63 6.92 -16.56
C ALA A 391 -3.99 5.71 -15.67
N MET A 392 -4.96 5.84 -14.76
CA MET A 392 -5.38 4.75 -13.88
C MET A 392 -6.08 3.64 -14.67
N GLN A 393 -6.85 3.98 -15.70
CA GLN A 393 -7.45 2.99 -16.59
C GLN A 393 -6.39 2.10 -17.27
N LYS A 394 -5.21 2.64 -17.63
CA LYS A 394 -4.09 1.82 -18.13
C LYS A 394 -3.64 0.81 -17.08
N VAL A 395 -3.49 1.24 -15.82
CA VAL A 395 -3.12 0.37 -14.69
C VAL A 395 -4.15 -0.73 -14.47
N PHE A 396 -5.44 -0.38 -14.36
CA PHE A 396 -6.53 -1.34 -14.09
C PHE A 396 -6.70 -2.34 -15.23
N THR A 397 -6.57 -1.88 -16.48
CA THR A 397 -6.58 -2.75 -17.66
C THR A 397 -5.40 -3.73 -17.62
N ALA A 398 -4.21 -3.25 -17.30
CA ALA A 398 -3.02 -4.09 -17.18
C ALA A 398 -3.16 -5.12 -16.06
N PHE A 399 -3.68 -4.72 -14.89
CA PHE A 399 -3.92 -5.59 -13.75
C PHE A 399 -4.93 -6.70 -14.09
N ARG A 400 -6.08 -6.35 -14.70
CA ARG A 400 -7.05 -7.35 -15.16
C ARG A 400 -6.46 -8.30 -16.20
N ALA A 401 -5.61 -7.80 -17.10
CA ALA A 401 -4.93 -8.62 -18.09
C ALA A 401 -3.88 -9.56 -17.47
N MET A 402 -3.17 -9.13 -16.42
CA MET A 402 -2.27 -9.98 -15.63
C MET A 402 -3.03 -11.13 -15.00
N LEU A 403 -4.17 -10.86 -14.35
CA LEU A 403 -5.03 -11.91 -13.80
C LEU A 403 -5.50 -12.90 -14.89
N ALA A 404 -5.84 -12.40 -16.09
CA ALA A 404 -6.22 -13.23 -17.24
C ALA A 404 -5.10 -14.18 -17.66
N ARG A 405 -3.87 -13.66 -17.76
CA ARG A 405 -2.70 -14.44 -18.14
C ARG A 405 -2.38 -15.50 -17.10
N ALA A 406 -2.49 -15.17 -15.81
CA ALA A 406 -2.31 -16.12 -14.73
C ALA A 406 -3.33 -17.26 -14.85
N ALA A 407 -4.63 -16.96 -14.95
CA ALA A 407 -5.70 -17.95 -15.08
C ALA A 407 -5.55 -18.87 -16.31
N ALA A 408 -5.05 -18.35 -17.43
CA ALA A 408 -4.85 -19.14 -18.66
C ALA A 408 -3.57 -19.99 -18.64
N GLY A 409 -2.65 -19.72 -17.71
CA GLY A 409 -1.37 -20.41 -17.59
C GLY A 409 -1.38 -21.64 -16.68
N SER A 410 -2.51 -21.95 -16.04
CA SER A 410 -2.72 -23.14 -15.19
C SER A 410 -3.06 -24.39 -15.98
#